data_AF-A0A2S3ZCY0-F1
#
_entry.id   AF-A0A2S3ZCY0-F1
#
_cell.length_a   1.000
_cell.length_b   1.000
_cell.length_c   1.000
_cell.angle_alpha   90.00
_cell.angle_beta   90.00
_cell.angle_gamma   90.00
#
_symmetry.space_group_name_H-M   'P 1'
#
loop_
_entity.id
_entity.type
_entity.pdbx_description
1 polymer ?
#
loop_
_entity_poly.entity_id
_entity_poly.type
_entity_poly.pdbx_seq_one_letter_code
_entity_poly.pdbx_strand_id
1 'polypeptide(L)'
;MEVEEITVEVRGADLLRVGQLEGADLAGFVCVPRANTLGSWSLKLPDRVLDDRGKSVPHELCWELRQPSAGLVVTGPNGEILSGPMTYAAQEQDAEDPEGTWTFEGVSDAKILAGALAYPDPSVASPQASSQSRSNDVRTASGEALLRMFTAFNICNGALRSPAVTWAPAGRLTGDRMRFQLEGESLDRGLTLTKSPRFQNLLELLQEIAVGSNLLFDVVQVGDGLRFRVTEPLDVSQEQRWDVDNNQLSRAKYGFTAPGCTHVIVAGQGEGTARTIIEVTTPASLIAAAVWGRSERFLDQRNTDDPAELEQAGLEILAAEGSAITALEVVPSADLANGYGTKWRMGSIVTVVVGDQEIQAPITEVPISITAEGLFIGATVGDATGFDWESLLSSRQRKLESRMSALERNAK
;
A
#
# COMPACT_ATOMS: atom_id res chain seq x y z
N MET A 1 4.54 -6.74 -20.83
CA MET A 1 3.76 -5.58 -20.43
C MET A 1 4.13 -4.40 -21.26
N GLU A 2 3.28 -4.19 -22.24
CA GLU A 2 3.26 -3.00 -23.08
C GLU A 2 2.21 -2.01 -22.53
N VAL A 3 2.26 -0.75 -22.97
CA VAL A 3 1.26 0.27 -22.59
C VAL A 3 -0.16 -0.21 -22.90
N GLU A 4 -0.34 -0.92 -24.01
CA GLU A 4 -1.62 -1.47 -24.48
C GLU A 4 -2.21 -2.55 -23.54
N GLU A 5 -1.38 -3.14 -22.68
CA GLU A 5 -1.81 -4.13 -21.68
C GLU A 5 -2.22 -3.48 -20.34
N ILE A 6 -2.09 -2.16 -20.22
CA ILE A 6 -2.57 -1.38 -19.08
C ILE A 6 -3.80 -0.58 -19.49
N THR A 7 -4.85 -0.71 -18.69
CA THR A 7 -6.07 0.07 -18.81
C THR A 7 -6.21 0.97 -17.60
N VAL A 8 -6.37 2.28 -17.83
CA VAL A 8 -6.65 3.26 -16.77
C VAL A 8 -8.03 3.85 -17.01
N GLU A 9 -8.95 3.61 -16.10
CA GLU A 9 -10.35 4.06 -16.20
C GLU A 9 -10.68 5.04 -15.09
N VAL A 10 -11.36 6.13 -15.42
CA VAL A 10 -11.96 7.05 -14.45
C VAL A 10 -13.22 6.41 -13.89
N ARG A 11 -13.38 6.49 -12.57
CA ARG A 11 -14.59 6.08 -11.85
C ARG A 11 -15.21 7.25 -11.10
N GLY A 12 -16.53 7.24 -11.01
CA GLY A 12 -17.29 8.19 -10.19
C GLY A 12 -17.26 7.83 -8.70
N ALA A 13 -17.89 8.69 -7.89
CA ALA A 13 -18.06 8.49 -6.45
C ALA A 13 -18.97 7.30 -6.08
N ASP A 14 -19.69 6.75 -7.05
CA ASP A 14 -20.48 5.53 -6.92
C ASP A 14 -19.69 4.27 -7.26
N LEU A 15 -18.39 4.40 -7.56
CA LEU A 15 -17.48 3.37 -8.04
C LEU A 15 -17.82 2.86 -9.45
N LEU A 16 -18.78 3.45 -10.16
CA LEU A 16 -19.02 3.11 -11.56
C LEU A 16 -17.93 3.69 -12.44
N ARG A 17 -17.44 2.87 -13.37
CA ARG A 17 -16.47 3.29 -14.39
C ARG A 17 -17.18 4.20 -15.39
N VAL A 18 -16.60 5.37 -15.62
CA VAL A 18 -17.17 6.41 -16.50
C VAL A 18 -16.55 6.36 -17.88
N GLY A 19 -15.24 6.14 -17.97
CA GLY A 19 -14.55 5.96 -19.24
C GLY A 19 -13.07 5.66 -19.06
N GLN A 20 -12.41 5.33 -20.18
CA GLN A 20 -11.01 4.93 -20.24
C GLN A 20 -10.15 6.11 -20.74
N LEU A 21 -9.00 6.30 -20.11
CA LEU A 21 -7.97 7.22 -20.58
C LEU A 21 -7.15 6.55 -21.68
N GLU A 22 -6.89 7.29 -22.76
CA GLU A 22 -6.21 6.76 -23.95
C GLU A 22 -5.15 7.74 -24.48
N GLY A 23 -4.15 7.21 -25.17
CA GLY A 23 -3.18 8.01 -25.94
C GLY A 23 -2.53 9.13 -25.11
N ALA A 24 -2.79 10.38 -25.50
CA ALA A 24 -2.20 11.56 -24.88
C ALA A 24 -2.63 11.76 -23.41
N ASP A 25 -3.80 11.26 -23.02
CA ASP A 25 -4.30 11.38 -21.64
C ASP A 25 -3.48 10.54 -20.65
N LEU A 26 -2.81 9.49 -21.13
CA LEU A 26 -1.93 8.65 -20.32
C LEU A 26 -0.52 9.21 -20.19
N ALA A 27 -0.19 10.29 -20.93
CA ALA A 27 1.15 10.85 -20.92
C ALA A 27 1.48 11.44 -19.53
N GLY A 28 2.49 10.89 -18.87
CA GLY A 28 2.89 11.30 -17.53
C GLY A 28 2.06 10.67 -16.42
N PHE A 29 1.23 9.66 -16.72
CA PHE A 29 0.56 8.86 -15.70
C PHE A 29 1.59 8.12 -14.84
N VAL A 30 1.36 8.11 -13.53
CA VAL A 30 2.18 7.38 -12.55
C VAL A 30 1.25 6.68 -11.56
N CYS A 31 1.52 5.41 -11.26
CA CYS A 31 0.95 4.75 -10.08
C CYS A 31 2.02 3.94 -9.34
N VAL A 32 1.90 3.87 -8.03
CA VAL A 32 2.81 3.17 -7.13
C VAL A 32 1.98 2.29 -6.19
N PRO A 33 1.55 1.09 -6.62
CA PRO A 33 1.05 0.06 -5.72
C PRO A 33 2.12 -0.31 -4.68
N ARG A 34 1.67 -0.50 -3.44
CA ARG A 34 2.52 -0.85 -2.29
C ARG A 34 1.90 -1.98 -1.49
N ALA A 35 2.71 -2.93 -1.04
CA ALA A 35 2.25 -4.07 -0.26
C ALA A 35 1.76 -3.63 1.13
N ASN A 36 0.57 -4.08 1.53
CA ASN A 36 -0.02 -3.86 2.85
C ASN A 36 -0.11 -2.39 3.29
N THR A 37 -0.09 -1.44 2.37
CA THR A 37 -0.13 0.00 2.70
C THR A 37 -0.82 0.79 1.58
N LEU A 38 -0.90 2.11 1.74
CA LEU A 38 -1.50 2.99 0.74
C LEU A 38 -0.59 3.08 -0.49
N GLY A 39 -1.13 2.64 -1.63
CA GLY A 39 -0.57 3.01 -2.93
C GLY A 39 -0.87 4.47 -3.25
N SER A 40 -0.14 5.04 -4.21
CA SER A 40 -0.39 6.40 -4.73
C SER A 40 -0.53 6.39 -6.25
N TRP A 41 -1.18 7.41 -6.80
CA TRP A 41 -1.22 7.66 -8.24
C TRP A 41 -1.26 9.16 -8.52
N SER A 42 -0.77 9.53 -9.71
CA SER A 42 -0.76 10.89 -10.23
C SER A 42 -1.06 10.88 -11.73
N LEU A 43 -1.81 11.88 -12.18
CA LEU A 43 -2.24 12.05 -13.56
C LEU A 43 -2.33 13.53 -13.91
N LYS A 44 -2.02 13.88 -15.15
CA LYS A 44 -2.29 15.21 -15.70
C LYS A 44 -3.25 15.11 -16.87
N LEU A 45 -4.27 15.95 -16.88
CA LEU A 45 -5.23 16.05 -18.00
C LEU A 45 -5.45 17.51 -18.36
N PRO A 46 -5.55 17.84 -19.66
CA PRO A 46 -5.93 19.19 -20.06
C PRO A 46 -7.38 19.48 -19.65
N ASP A 47 -7.71 20.74 -19.37
CA ASP A 47 -9.08 21.15 -19.07
C ASP A 47 -10.02 20.93 -20.26
N ARG A 48 -9.48 21.08 -21.47
CA ARG A 48 -10.18 21.01 -22.74
C ARG A 48 -9.40 20.19 -23.76
N VAL A 49 -10.12 19.59 -24.69
CA VAL A 49 -9.58 18.81 -25.81
C VAL A 49 -10.25 19.25 -27.10
N LEU A 50 -9.61 18.97 -28.23
CA LEU A 50 -10.23 19.18 -29.54
C LEU A 50 -11.12 17.99 -29.90
N ASP A 51 -12.37 18.25 -30.27
CA ASP A 51 -13.24 17.22 -30.84
C ASP A 51 -12.82 16.84 -32.27
N ASP A 52 -13.47 15.83 -32.86
CA ASP A 52 -13.23 15.37 -34.24
C ASP A 52 -13.38 16.47 -35.31
N ARG A 53 -13.99 17.61 -34.95
CA ARG A 53 -14.21 18.77 -35.84
C ARG A 53 -13.20 19.89 -35.55
N GLY A 54 -12.21 19.65 -34.69
CA GLY A 54 -11.20 20.62 -34.29
C GLY A 54 -11.71 21.71 -33.37
N LYS A 55 -12.86 21.52 -32.70
CA LYS A 55 -13.42 22.49 -31.76
C LYS A 55 -12.99 22.13 -30.34
N SER A 56 -12.48 23.12 -29.61
CA SER A 56 -12.16 23.00 -28.19
C SER A 56 -13.45 22.76 -27.37
N VAL A 57 -13.52 21.61 -26.71
CA VAL A 57 -14.60 21.14 -25.84
C VAL A 57 -14.05 20.74 -24.46
N PRO A 58 -14.85 20.79 -23.38
CA PRO A 58 -14.41 20.32 -22.07
C PRO A 58 -13.98 18.84 -22.14
N HIS A 59 -12.90 18.50 -21.45
CA HIS A 59 -12.48 17.11 -21.34
C HIS A 59 -13.36 16.38 -20.33
N GLU A 60 -14.18 15.43 -20.81
CA GLU A 60 -15.20 14.75 -19.99
C GLU A 60 -14.61 14.01 -18.79
N LEU A 61 -13.57 13.19 -19.00
CA LEU A 61 -12.91 12.44 -17.93
C LEU A 61 -12.19 13.35 -16.92
N CYS A 62 -11.64 14.48 -17.39
CA CYS A 62 -11.08 15.49 -16.50
C CYS A 62 -12.16 16.15 -15.63
N TRP A 63 -13.35 16.40 -16.18
CA TRP A 63 -14.47 16.95 -15.42
C TRP A 63 -15.00 15.99 -14.35
N GLU A 64 -15.08 14.71 -14.69
CA GLU A 64 -15.52 13.64 -13.79
C GLU A 64 -14.51 13.41 -12.65
N LEU A 65 -13.22 13.37 -12.97
CA LEU A 65 -12.17 13.12 -11.98
C LEU A 65 -12.07 14.25 -10.94
N ARG A 66 -12.50 15.47 -11.27
CA ARG A 66 -12.57 16.61 -10.32
C ARG A 66 -13.68 16.47 -9.28
N GLN A 67 -14.64 15.55 -9.47
CA GLN A 67 -15.74 15.39 -8.54
C GLN A 67 -15.25 14.79 -7.21
N PRO A 68 -15.82 15.20 -6.06
CA PRO A 68 -15.47 14.61 -4.77
C PRO A 68 -15.64 13.09 -4.80
N SER A 69 -14.62 12.37 -4.31
CA SER A 69 -14.57 10.89 -4.28
C SER A 69 -14.55 10.17 -5.64
N ALA A 70 -14.44 10.89 -6.76
CA ALA A 70 -14.04 10.28 -8.02
C ALA A 70 -12.62 9.71 -7.91
N GLY A 71 -12.23 8.84 -8.83
CA GLY A 71 -10.92 8.21 -8.79
C GLY A 71 -10.59 7.45 -10.06
N LEU A 72 -9.64 6.53 -9.94
CA LEU A 72 -9.19 5.70 -11.05
C LEU A 72 -9.22 4.22 -10.68
N VAL A 73 -9.31 3.38 -11.70
CA VAL A 73 -9.01 1.96 -11.67
C VAL A 73 -7.93 1.67 -12.69
N VAL A 74 -6.84 1.07 -12.25
CA VAL A 74 -5.70 0.64 -13.06
C VAL A 74 -5.76 -0.87 -13.16
N THR A 75 -5.95 -1.38 -14.36
CA THR A 75 -6.02 -2.81 -14.65
C THR A 75 -4.82 -3.19 -15.52
N GLY A 76 -4.16 -4.29 -15.17
CA GLY A 76 -3.13 -4.92 -15.99
C GLY A 76 -3.61 -6.27 -16.55
N PRO A 77 -2.72 -7.05 -17.18
CA PRO A 77 -3.09 -8.28 -17.87
C PRO A 77 -3.72 -9.36 -16.98
N ASN A 78 -3.48 -9.31 -15.66
CA ASN A 78 -3.99 -10.31 -14.70
C ASN A 78 -4.94 -9.72 -13.65
N GLY A 79 -5.57 -8.59 -13.97
CA GLY A 79 -6.56 -7.94 -13.14
C GLY A 79 -6.10 -6.60 -12.60
N GLU A 80 -6.79 -6.13 -11.57
CA GLU A 80 -6.53 -4.83 -10.96
C GLU A 80 -5.11 -4.74 -10.38
N ILE A 81 -4.39 -3.68 -10.74
CA ILE A 81 -3.10 -3.29 -10.18
C ILE A 81 -3.30 -2.37 -8.99
N LEU A 82 -4.18 -1.37 -9.15
CA LEU A 82 -4.51 -0.38 -8.14
C LEU A 82 -5.86 0.24 -8.47
N SER A 83 -6.70 0.47 -7.48
CA SER A 83 -7.87 1.34 -7.58
C SER A 83 -7.89 2.29 -6.41
N GLY A 84 -8.50 3.47 -6.57
CA GLY A 84 -8.55 4.42 -5.46
C GLY A 84 -9.09 5.81 -5.79
N PRO A 85 -9.54 6.55 -4.77
CA PRO A 85 -10.09 7.89 -4.95
C PRO A 85 -8.98 8.94 -5.13
N MET A 86 -9.34 10.01 -5.84
CA MET A 86 -8.60 11.26 -5.87
C MET A 86 -8.60 11.89 -4.47
N THR A 87 -7.46 12.43 -4.07
CA THR A 87 -7.28 13.20 -2.83
C THR A 87 -6.89 14.65 -3.08
N TYR A 88 -6.36 14.96 -4.26
CA TYR A 88 -5.93 16.29 -4.64
C TYR A 88 -6.20 16.56 -6.12
N ALA A 89 -6.63 17.78 -6.42
CA ALA A 89 -6.77 18.31 -7.77
C ALA A 89 -6.40 19.78 -7.79
N ALA A 90 -5.56 20.17 -8.74
CA ALA A 90 -5.21 21.57 -8.96
C ALA A 90 -5.10 21.87 -10.45
N GLN A 91 -5.53 23.08 -10.82
CA GLN A 91 -5.37 23.60 -12.17
C GLN A 91 -4.19 24.56 -12.22
N GLU A 92 -3.36 24.40 -13.24
CA GLU A 92 -2.31 25.34 -13.61
C GLU A 92 -2.60 25.91 -15.00
N GLN A 93 -2.39 27.21 -15.17
CA GLN A 93 -2.61 27.95 -16.41
C GLN A 93 -1.50 28.98 -16.57
N ASP A 94 -1.01 29.15 -17.79
CA ASP A 94 -0.04 30.19 -18.13
C ASP A 94 -0.33 30.80 -19.52
N ALA A 95 0.59 31.62 -20.03
CA ALA A 95 0.41 32.28 -21.32
C ALA A 95 0.56 31.33 -22.52
N GLU A 96 1.24 30.20 -22.36
CA GLU A 96 1.46 29.16 -23.37
C GLU A 96 0.36 28.09 -23.33
N ASP A 97 -0.24 27.84 -22.15
CA ASP A 97 -1.42 27.00 -21.92
C ASP A 97 -2.56 27.79 -21.23
N PRO A 98 -3.31 28.63 -21.98
CA PRO A 98 -4.39 29.44 -21.43
C PRO A 98 -5.64 28.63 -21.07
N GLU A 99 -5.81 27.42 -21.61
CA GLU A 99 -6.92 26.52 -21.24
C GLU A 99 -6.60 25.79 -19.93
N GLY A 100 -5.32 25.46 -19.73
CA GLY A 100 -4.79 24.96 -18.48
C GLY A 100 -4.82 23.45 -18.38
N THR A 101 -3.99 22.98 -17.46
CA THR A 101 -3.80 21.56 -17.17
C THR A 101 -4.14 21.28 -15.72
N TRP A 102 -4.91 20.23 -15.50
CA TRP A 102 -5.21 19.71 -14.17
C TRP A 102 -4.20 18.65 -13.78
N THR A 103 -3.66 18.77 -12.57
CA THR A 103 -2.91 17.70 -11.90
C THR A 103 -3.81 17.06 -10.85
N PHE A 104 -3.92 15.75 -10.91
CA PHE A 104 -4.68 14.91 -10.00
C PHE A 104 -3.74 13.98 -9.25
N GLU A 105 -3.95 13.85 -7.95
CA GLU A 105 -3.28 12.84 -7.13
C GLU A 105 -4.33 12.06 -6.32
N GLY A 106 -4.05 10.80 -6.07
CA GLY A 106 -4.88 9.96 -5.24
C GLY A 106 -4.12 8.83 -4.59
N VAL A 107 -4.85 8.07 -3.78
CA VAL A 107 -4.32 6.94 -3.01
C VAL A 107 -5.17 5.71 -3.27
N SER A 108 -4.64 4.51 -2.99
CA SER A 108 -5.39 3.27 -3.17
C SER A 108 -6.61 3.18 -2.23
N ASP A 109 -7.56 2.30 -2.58
CA ASP A 109 -8.76 2.05 -1.78
C ASP A 109 -8.48 1.47 -0.38
N ALA A 110 -7.25 1.03 -0.13
CA ALA A 110 -6.77 0.74 1.23
C ALA A 110 -6.92 1.94 2.19
N LYS A 111 -7.16 3.17 1.67
CA LYS A 111 -7.60 4.34 2.45
C LYS A 111 -8.78 4.05 3.35
N ILE A 112 -9.69 3.16 2.96
CA ILE A 112 -10.86 2.79 3.78
C ILE A 112 -10.44 2.15 5.12
N LEU A 113 -9.32 1.43 5.11
CA LEU A 113 -8.68 0.83 6.28
C LEU A 113 -7.99 1.91 7.12
N ALA A 114 -7.22 2.78 6.48
CA ALA A 114 -6.49 3.87 7.15
C ALA A 114 -7.43 4.88 7.83
N GLY A 115 -8.63 5.09 7.28
CA GLY A 115 -9.67 5.97 7.84
C GLY A 115 -10.52 5.31 8.93
N ALA A 116 -10.18 4.12 9.40
CA ALA A 116 -10.95 3.37 10.39
C ALA A 116 -10.16 3.12 11.68
N LEU A 117 -10.89 2.97 12.79
CA LEU A 117 -10.35 2.53 14.07
C LEU A 117 -10.92 1.16 14.45
N ALA A 118 -10.11 0.31 15.05
CA ALA A 118 -10.54 -0.95 15.66
C ALA A 118 -11.19 -0.66 17.02
N TYR A 119 -12.51 -0.76 17.10
CA TYR A 119 -13.27 -0.47 18.33
C TYR A 119 -13.12 -1.60 19.34
N PRO A 120 -13.06 -1.31 20.65
CA PRO A 120 -12.97 -2.34 21.68
C PRO A 120 -14.22 -3.24 21.73
N ASP A 121 -15.38 -2.71 21.38
CA ASP A 121 -16.57 -3.48 21.02
C ASP A 121 -17.05 -3.05 19.62
N PRO A 122 -16.71 -3.82 18.58
CA PRO A 122 -17.04 -3.44 17.21
C PRO A 122 -18.52 -3.64 16.86
N SER A 123 -19.30 -4.31 17.72
CA SER A 123 -20.75 -4.44 17.53
C SER A 123 -21.52 -3.15 17.82
N VAL A 124 -20.87 -2.18 18.47
CA VAL A 124 -21.45 -0.90 18.88
C VAL A 124 -20.93 0.22 17.99
N ALA A 125 -21.83 0.95 17.35
CA ALA A 125 -21.47 2.02 16.41
C ALA A 125 -20.90 3.28 17.10
N SER A 126 -21.38 3.60 18.31
CA SER A 126 -20.92 4.78 19.05
C SER A 126 -19.58 4.48 19.74
N PRO A 127 -18.54 5.31 19.55
CA PRO A 127 -17.25 5.11 20.20
C PRO A 127 -17.37 5.16 21.73
N GLN A 128 -18.21 6.06 22.25
CA GLN A 128 -18.42 6.18 23.69
C GLN A 128 -19.05 4.91 24.27
N ALA A 129 -20.12 4.41 23.64
CA ALA A 129 -20.82 3.22 24.13
C ALA A 129 -19.94 1.96 23.96
N SER A 130 -19.20 1.86 22.86
CA SER A 130 -18.24 0.77 22.61
C SER A 130 -17.14 0.72 23.69
N SER A 131 -16.57 1.88 24.01
CA SER A 131 -15.56 2.04 25.07
C SER A 131 -16.05 1.65 26.46
N GLN A 132 -17.36 1.81 26.70
CA GLN A 132 -18.02 1.48 27.97
C GLN A 132 -18.50 0.03 28.04
N SER A 133 -18.75 -0.63 26.91
CA SER A 133 -19.19 -2.04 26.89
C SER A 133 -18.03 -3.03 26.98
N ARG A 134 -16.84 -2.66 26.50
CA ARG A 134 -15.65 -3.54 26.52
C ARG A 134 -14.35 -2.75 26.63
N SER A 135 -13.35 -3.34 27.28
CA SER A 135 -11.99 -2.77 27.38
C SER A 135 -11.22 -2.91 26.07
N ASN A 136 -11.12 -4.10 25.48
CA ASN A 136 -10.41 -4.35 24.22
C ASN A 136 -11.14 -5.41 23.39
N ASP A 137 -11.01 -5.38 22.07
CA ASP A 137 -11.51 -6.46 21.19
C ASP A 137 -10.48 -7.58 21.10
N VAL A 138 -10.42 -8.44 22.12
CA VAL A 138 -9.45 -9.53 22.20
C VAL A 138 -9.86 -10.68 21.28
N ARG A 139 -9.00 -11.06 20.34
CA ARG A 139 -9.22 -12.16 19.39
C ARG A 139 -7.95 -12.99 19.20
N THR A 140 -8.15 -14.30 19.08
CA THR A 140 -7.10 -15.27 18.78
C THR A 140 -7.54 -16.14 17.61
N ALA A 141 -6.78 -16.13 16.52
CA ALA A 141 -7.03 -16.94 15.33
C ALA A 141 -5.78 -16.97 14.43
N SER A 142 -5.83 -17.68 13.31
CA SER A 142 -4.82 -17.56 12.24
C SER A 142 -4.75 -16.12 11.73
N GLY A 143 -3.59 -15.73 11.20
CA GLY A 143 -3.34 -14.38 10.67
C GLY A 143 -4.41 -13.94 9.67
N GLU A 144 -4.73 -14.81 8.71
CA GLU A 144 -5.80 -14.54 7.74
C GLU A 144 -7.16 -14.34 8.42
N ALA A 145 -7.52 -15.21 9.36
CA ALA A 145 -8.78 -15.10 10.07
C ALA A 145 -8.84 -13.79 10.86
N LEU A 146 -7.77 -13.38 11.55
CA LEU A 146 -7.72 -12.10 12.26
C LEU A 146 -7.84 -10.90 11.32
N LEU A 147 -7.10 -10.87 10.21
CA LEU A 147 -7.21 -9.80 9.19
C LEU A 147 -8.67 -9.63 8.76
N ARG A 148 -9.31 -10.75 8.40
CA ARG A 148 -10.71 -10.76 7.94
C ARG A 148 -11.68 -10.36 9.05
N MET A 149 -11.50 -10.88 10.26
CA MET A 149 -12.36 -10.60 11.40
C MET A 149 -12.30 -9.12 11.80
N PHE A 150 -11.11 -8.52 11.94
CA PHE A 150 -11.01 -7.11 12.31
C PHE A 150 -11.56 -6.20 11.23
N THR A 151 -11.29 -6.47 9.95
CA THR A 151 -11.88 -5.72 8.83
C THR A 151 -13.40 -5.86 8.82
N ALA A 152 -13.92 -7.08 8.93
CA ALA A 152 -15.35 -7.36 8.84
C ALA A 152 -16.15 -6.60 9.91
N PHE A 153 -15.82 -6.84 11.18
CA PHE A 153 -16.59 -6.30 12.29
C PHE A 153 -16.42 -4.79 12.46
N ASN A 154 -15.35 -4.18 11.94
CA ASN A 154 -15.17 -2.73 12.05
C ASN A 154 -15.77 -1.95 10.87
N ILE A 155 -15.70 -2.46 9.64
CA ILE A 155 -16.03 -1.63 8.46
C ILE A 155 -16.71 -2.35 7.28
N CYS A 156 -16.87 -3.68 7.29
CA CYS A 156 -17.57 -4.36 6.18
C CYS A 156 -19.09 -4.36 6.34
N ASN A 157 -19.77 -4.17 5.22
CA ASN A 157 -21.21 -4.36 5.11
C ASN A 157 -21.56 -5.85 4.89
N GLY A 158 -21.94 -6.54 5.96
CA GLY A 158 -22.34 -7.96 5.91
C GLY A 158 -23.55 -8.25 5.03
N ALA A 159 -24.45 -7.28 4.87
CA ALA A 159 -25.65 -7.45 4.06
C ALA A 159 -25.35 -7.66 2.56
N LEU A 160 -24.18 -7.23 2.08
CA LEU A 160 -23.72 -7.48 0.71
C LEU A 160 -23.40 -8.96 0.46
N ARG A 161 -23.00 -9.71 1.50
CA ARG A 161 -22.79 -11.16 1.43
C ARG A 161 -24.10 -11.92 1.58
N SER A 162 -24.88 -11.56 2.60
CA SER A 162 -26.21 -12.12 2.85
C SER A 162 -26.97 -11.28 3.88
N PRO A 163 -28.30 -11.13 3.78
CA PRO A 163 -29.10 -10.38 4.75
C PRO A 163 -28.98 -10.85 6.20
N ALA A 164 -28.57 -12.10 6.44
CA ALA A 164 -28.41 -12.66 7.78
C ALA A 164 -27.04 -12.34 8.42
N VAL A 165 -26.06 -11.90 7.63
CA VAL A 165 -24.70 -11.64 8.11
C VAL A 165 -24.65 -10.27 8.77
N THR A 166 -24.47 -10.26 10.10
CA THR A 166 -24.31 -9.03 10.88
C THR A 166 -22.84 -8.82 11.19
N TRP A 167 -22.23 -7.83 10.50
CA TRP A 167 -20.85 -7.41 10.73
C TRP A 167 -20.83 -6.01 11.34
N ALA A 168 -20.13 -5.04 10.73
CA ALA A 168 -20.07 -3.69 11.25
C ALA A 168 -21.49 -3.09 11.34
N PRO A 169 -21.84 -2.45 12.45
CA PRO A 169 -23.16 -1.86 12.64
C PRO A 169 -23.39 -0.70 11.66
N ALA A 170 -24.64 -0.45 11.28
CA ALA A 170 -25.02 0.52 10.25
C ALA A 170 -24.44 1.93 10.48
N GLY A 171 -24.31 2.39 11.73
CA GLY A 171 -23.71 3.68 12.05
C GLY A 171 -22.22 3.80 11.70
N ARG A 172 -21.54 2.70 11.37
CA ARG A 172 -20.14 2.66 10.90
C ARG A 172 -20.03 2.54 9.38
N LEU A 173 -21.14 2.27 8.70
CA LEU A 173 -21.23 2.09 7.25
C LEU A 173 -21.66 3.41 6.62
N THR A 174 -20.69 4.17 6.13
CA THR A 174 -20.91 5.43 5.39
C THR A 174 -19.95 5.51 4.22
N GLY A 175 -20.31 6.27 3.18
CA GLY A 175 -19.52 6.35 1.94
C GLY A 175 -19.24 4.97 1.36
N ASP A 176 -17.99 4.72 0.97
CA ASP A 176 -17.58 3.47 0.33
C ASP A 176 -17.71 2.23 1.22
N ARG A 177 -17.80 2.38 2.54
CA ARG A 177 -18.05 1.26 3.46
C ARG A 177 -19.41 0.60 3.21
N MET A 178 -20.37 1.32 2.62
CA MET A 178 -21.65 0.76 2.21
C MET A 178 -21.50 -0.31 1.12
N ARG A 179 -20.41 -0.25 0.34
CA ARG A 179 -20.11 -1.13 -0.80
C ARG A 179 -18.88 -2.02 -0.54
N PHE A 180 -18.39 -2.06 0.69
CA PHE A 180 -17.20 -2.80 1.09
C PHE A 180 -17.53 -4.10 1.82
N GLN A 181 -16.92 -5.22 1.41
CA GLN A 181 -17.07 -6.52 2.07
C GLN A 181 -15.78 -7.36 1.98
N LEU A 182 -15.76 -8.51 2.63
CA LEU A 182 -14.70 -9.51 2.47
C LEU A 182 -14.78 -10.22 1.11
N GLU A 183 -13.63 -10.55 0.53
CA GLU A 183 -13.54 -11.44 -0.62
C GLU A 183 -13.41 -12.91 -0.16
N GLY A 184 -14.14 -13.83 -0.80
CA GLY A 184 -14.02 -15.27 -0.56
C GLY A 184 -14.28 -15.71 0.89
N GLU A 185 -13.78 -16.88 1.26
CA GLU A 185 -13.76 -17.42 2.63
C GLU A 185 -12.33 -17.42 3.20
N SER A 186 -12.18 -17.64 4.51
CA SER A 186 -10.85 -17.87 5.11
C SER A 186 -10.29 -19.21 4.66
N LEU A 187 -9.00 -19.27 4.35
CA LEU A 187 -8.23 -20.52 4.17
C LEU A 187 -7.36 -20.84 5.39
N ASP A 188 -7.51 -20.05 6.46
CA ASP A 188 -6.78 -20.17 7.72
C ASP A 188 -5.25 -20.10 7.58
N ARG A 189 -4.77 -19.25 6.66
CA ARG A 189 -3.34 -19.02 6.40
C ARG A 189 -2.67 -18.20 7.51
N GLY A 190 -1.36 -18.36 7.63
CA GLY A 190 -0.53 -17.63 8.58
C GLY A 190 -0.50 -18.22 9.99
N LEU A 191 0.31 -17.62 10.86
CA LEU A 191 0.47 -18.05 12.25
C LEU A 191 -0.78 -17.71 13.08
N THR A 192 -1.01 -18.46 14.15
CA THR A 192 -1.99 -18.08 15.17
C THR A 192 -1.43 -16.93 15.99
N LEU A 193 -2.14 -15.80 15.99
CA LEU A 193 -1.80 -14.61 16.77
C LEU A 193 -2.93 -14.27 17.73
N THR A 194 -2.62 -13.46 18.74
CA THR A 194 -3.63 -12.82 19.60
C THR A 194 -3.47 -11.31 19.49
N LYS A 195 -4.57 -10.60 19.25
CA LYS A 195 -4.60 -9.13 19.17
C LYS A 195 -5.72 -8.58 20.05
N SER A 196 -5.46 -7.44 20.68
CA SER A 196 -6.34 -6.81 21.66
C SER A 196 -6.44 -5.29 21.44
N PRO A 197 -6.81 -4.82 20.23
CA PRO A 197 -6.86 -3.39 19.93
C PRO A 197 -7.90 -2.64 20.77
N ARG A 198 -7.61 -1.37 21.03
CA ARG A 198 -8.54 -0.38 21.58
C ARG A 198 -8.35 0.96 20.88
N PHE A 199 -9.21 1.23 19.90
CA PHE A 199 -9.14 2.40 19.02
C PHE A 199 -7.81 2.56 18.26
N GLN A 200 -7.07 1.47 18.07
CA GLN A 200 -5.92 1.44 17.17
C GLN A 200 -6.38 1.73 15.73
N ASN A 201 -5.53 2.38 14.93
CA ASN A 201 -5.81 2.50 13.50
C ASN A 201 -5.96 1.11 12.88
N LEU A 202 -6.98 0.91 12.06
CA LEU A 202 -7.26 -0.40 11.49
C LEU A 202 -6.19 -0.82 10.49
N LEU A 203 -5.67 0.08 9.65
CA LEU A 203 -4.60 -0.27 8.72
C LEU A 203 -3.33 -0.71 9.48
N GLU A 204 -2.92 0.04 10.50
CA GLU A 204 -1.76 -0.30 11.34
C GLU A 204 -1.92 -1.68 12.00
N LEU A 205 -3.09 -1.94 12.60
CA LEU A 205 -3.39 -3.25 13.19
C LEU A 205 -3.29 -4.39 12.15
N LEU A 206 -3.82 -4.17 10.94
CA LEU A 206 -3.76 -5.17 9.88
C LEU A 206 -2.31 -5.37 9.37
N GLN A 207 -1.50 -4.31 9.30
CA GLN A 207 -0.08 -4.39 8.97
C GLN A 207 0.68 -5.24 9.98
N GLU A 208 0.47 -5.04 11.29
CA GLU A 208 1.10 -5.86 12.33
C GLU A 208 0.75 -7.35 12.20
N ILE A 209 -0.52 -7.66 11.94
CA ILE A 209 -0.98 -9.05 11.75
C ILE A 209 -0.34 -9.65 10.49
N ALA A 210 -0.30 -8.87 9.40
CA ALA A 210 0.26 -9.31 8.12
C ALA A 210 1.77 -9.57 8.20
N VAL A 211 2.53 -8.69 8.87
CA VAL A 211 3.96 -8.88 9.14
C VAL A 211 4.18 -10.13 10.00
N GLY A 212 3.44 -10.28 11.11
CA GLY A 212 3.55 -11.45 11.99
C GLY A 212 3.14 -12.78 11.35
N SER A 213 2.43 -12.75 10.22
CA SER A 213 1.90 -13.94 9.56
C SER A 213 2.44 -14.18 8.14
N ASN A 214 3.33 -13.30 7.66
CA ASN A 214 3.82 -13.28 6.27
C ASN A 214 2.67 -13.31 5.23
N LEU A 215 1.69 -12.42 5.40
CA LEU A 215 0.53 -12.31 4.52
C LEU A 215 0.51 -10.98 3.79
N LEU A 216 -0.22 -10.96 2.67
CA LEU A 216 -0.56 -9.76 1.93
C LEU A 216 -2.06 -9.51 2.06
N PHE A 217 -2.44 -8.24 2.13
CA PHE A 217 -3.83 -7.82 1.98
C PHE A 217 -3.93 -6.61 1.06
N ASP A 218 -5.09 -6.48 0.45
CA ASP A 218 -5.41 -5.35 -0.42
C ASP A 218 -6.91 -5.05 -0.38
N VAL A 219 -7.28 -3.86 -0.85
CA VAL A 219 -8.66 -3.49 -1.14
C VAL A 219 -8.78 -3.28 -2.63
N VAL A 220 -9.51 -4.20 -3.28
CA VAL A 220 -9.68 -4.19 -4.74
C VAL A 220 -11.09 -3.82 -5.13
N GLN A 221 -11.26 -3.17 -6.27
CA GLN A 221 -12.57 -2.93 -6.84
C GLN A 221 -13.06 -4.14 -7.67
N VAL A 222 -14.29 -4.57 -7.41
CA VAL A 222 -14.97 -5.62 -8.16
C VAL A 222 -16.37 -5.14 -8.52
N GLY A 223 -16.58 -4.82 -9.80
CA GLY A 223 -17.81 -4.18 -10.26
C GLY A 223 -17.96 -2.79 -9.64
N ASP A 224 -19.10 -2.54 -9.02
CA ASP A 224 -19.43 -1.31 -8.30
C ASP A 224 -19.11 -1.39 -6.79
N GLY A 225 -18.38 -2.42 -6.34
CA GLY A 225 -18.07 -2.66 -4.94
C GLY A 225 -16.58 -2.78 -4.64
N LEU A 226 -16.23 -2.64 -3.36
CA LEU A 226 -14.88 -2.87 -2.86
C LEU A 226 -14.81 -4.19 -2.11
N ARG A 227 -13.66 -4.86 -2.20
CA ARG A 227 -13.41 -6.18 -1.61
C ARG A 227 -12.09 -6.21 -0.85
N PHE A 228 -12.13 -6.66 0.40
CA PHE A 228 -10.92 -6.96 1.16
C PHE A 228 -10.38 -8.33 0.76
N ARG A 229 -9.20 -8.33 0.16
CA ARG A 229 -8.49 -9.52 -0.31
C ARG A 229 -7.35 -9.85 0.64
N VAL A 230 -7.16 -11.14 0.92
CA VAL A 230 -5.97 -11.65 1.62
C VAL A 230 -5.30 -12.70 0.73
N THR A 231 -3.99 -12.58 0.55
CA THR A 231 -3.16 -13.45 -0.28
C THR A 231 -1.86 -13.81 0.44
N GLU A 232 -1.21 -14.87 -0.03
CA GLU A 232 0.17 -15.17 0.36
C GLU A 232 1.16 -14.56 -0.64
N PRO A 233 2.34 -14.14 -0.18
CA PRO A 233 3.49 -13.90 -1.04
C PRO A 233 3.72 -15.10 -1.96
N LEU A 234 4.00 -14.81 -3.23
CA LEU A 234 4.41 -15.84 -4.18
C LEU A 234 5.94 -15.94 -4.12
N ASP A 235 6.46 -17.05 -3.62
CA ASP A 235 7.90 -17.31 -3.65
C ASP A 235 8.33 -17.75 -5.06
N VAL A 236 9.08 -16.89 -5.72
CA VAL A 236 9.73 -17.14 -7.02
C VAL A 236 11.23 -16.87 -6.92
N SER A 237 11.80 -16.95 -5.72
CA SER A 237 13.20 -16.59 -5.45
C SER A 237 14.20 -17.46 -6.23
N GLN A 238 13.80 -18.66 -6.63
CA GLN A 238 14.64 -19.58 -7.40
C GLN A 238 14.58 -19.28 -8.90
N GLU A 239 13.41 -18.87 -9.40
CA GLU A 239 13.16 -18.56 -10.81
C GLU A 239 13.51 -17.12 -11.17
N GLN A 240 13.25 -16.19 -10.25
CA GLN A 240 13.46 -14.75 -10.39
C GLN A 240 14.72 -14.35 -9.61
N ARG A 241 15.86 -14.53 -10.28
CA ARG A 241 17.18 -14.09 -9.83
C ARG A 241 17.62 -12.87 -10.63
N TRP A 242 17.51 -11.71 -10.04
CA TRP A 242 17.71 -10.43 -10.70
C TRP A 242 19.13 -9.92 -10.47
N ASP A 243 19.84 -9.72 -11.56
CA ASP A 243 21.21 -9.21 -11.56
C ASP A 243 21.38 -8.21 -12.72
N VAL A 244 22.30 -7.28 -12.57
CA VAL A 244 22.76 -6.46 -13.68
C VAL A 244 23.56 -7.32 -14.67
N ASP A 245 24.36 -8.26 -14.18
CA ASP A 245 25.24 -9.09 -15.02
C ASP A 245 24.47 -10.09 -15.89
N ASN A 246 23.27 -10.51 -15.46
CA ASN A 246 22.37 -11.35 -16.24
C ASN A 246 21.32 -10.57 -17.06
N ASN A 247 21.49 -9.24 -17.18
CA ASN A 247 20.61 -8.32 -17.89
C ASN A 247 19.14 -8.31 -17.42
N GLN A 248 18.85 -8.82 -16.22
CA GLN A 248 17.50 -8.69 -15.63
C GLN A 248 17.29 -7.31 -15.04
N LEU A 249 18.35 -6.64 -14.57
CA LEU A 249 18.30 -5.29 -14.03
C LEU A 249 19.07 -4.31 -14.91
N SER A 250 18.47 -3.16 -15.19
CA SER A 250 19.18 -2.01 -15.76
C SER A 250 19.95 -1.22 -14.70
N ARG A 251 19.51 -1.29 -13.45
CA ARG A 251 20.13 -0.65 -12.29
C ARG A 251 19.71 -1.37 -11.01
N ALA A 252 20.65 -1.51 -10.08
CA ALA A 252 20.38 -1.86 -8.69
C ALA A 252 21.04 -0.83 -7.77
N LYS A 253 20.35 -0.44 -6.69
CA LYS A 253 20.89 0.37 -5.61
C LYS A 253 20.59 -0.34 -4.30
N TYR A 254 21.66 -0.65 -3.58
CA TYR A 254 21.63 -1.34 -2.30
C TYR A 254 21.87 -0.34 -1.16
N GLY A 255 21.06 -0.43 -0.12
CA GLY A 255 21.21 0.34 1.12
C GLY A 255 20.85 -0.51 2.34
N PHE A 256 21.44 -0.16 3.47
CA PHE A 256 21.06 -0.72 4.75
C PHE A 256 21.08 0.35 5.83
N THR A 257 20.19 0.22 6.80
CA THR A 257 20.08 1.12 7.95
C THR A 257 20.14 0.29 9.24
N ALA A 258 20.68 0.91 10.30
CA ALA A 258 20.66 0.32 11.64
C ALA A 258 19.21 -0.06 12.05
N PRO A 259 19.02 -1.09 12.89
CA PRO A 259 17.70 -1.40 13.45
C PRO A 259 17.11 -0.18 14.16
N GLY A 260 15.79 -0.01 14.10
CA GLY A 260 15.10 1.07 14.82
C GLY A 260 15.24 0.93 16.33
N CYS A 261 15.17 -0.31 16.84
CA CYS A 261 15.49 -0.65 18.22
C CYS A 261 16.07 -2.05 18.31
N THR A 262 16.80 -2.35 19.38
CA THR A 262 17.29 -3.71 19.65
C THR A 262 16.78 -4.28 20.96
N HIS A 263 16.27 -3.41 21.84
CA HIS A 263 15.69 -3.77 23.13
C HIS A 263 14.41 -2.98 23.34
N VAL A 264 13.33 -3.68 23.69
CA VAL A 264 12.05 -3.03 23.97
C VAL A 264 11.76 -3.17 25.46
N ILE A 265 11.56 -2.04 26.11
CA ILE A 265 11.21 -1.95 27.52
C ILE A 265 9.70 -1.74 27.58
N VAL A 266 8.96 -2.76 27.99
CA VAL A 266 7.49 -2.72 28.05
C VAL A 266 7.06 -2.53 29.49
N ALA A 267 6.29 -1.48 29.75
CA ALA A 267 5.80 -1.14 31.08
C ALA A 267 4.28 -1.35 31.18
N GLY A 268 3.86 -2.32 31.99
CA GLY A 268 2.46 -2.67 32.27
C GLY A 268 1.78 -1.74 33.28
N GLN A 269 0.79 -2.28 33.99
CA GLN A 269 0.07 -1.60 35.06
C GLN A 269 0.96 -1.33 36.29
N GLY A 270 0.42 -0.53 37.21
CA GLY A 270 1.09 -0.09 38.45
C GLY A 270 1.76 1.28 38.32
N GLU A 271 2.20 1.81 39.46
CA GLU A 271 2.86 3.12 39.54
C GLU A 271 4.17 3.01 40.32
N GLY A 272 5.15 3.85 39.95
CA GLY A 272 6.46 3.89 40.59
C GLY A 272 7.12 2.52 40.65
N THR A 273 7.53 2.09 41.84
CA THR A 273 8.18 0.79 42.07
C THR A 273 7.24 -0.41 41.95
N ALA A 274 5.92 -0.19 41.95
CA ALA A 274 4.93 -1.24 41.76
C ALA A 274 4.58 -1.45 40.28
N ARG A 275 5.19 -0.69 39.36
CA ARG A 275 4.94 -0.82 37.92
C ARG A 275 5.68 -2.03 37.37
N THR A 276 4.97 -2.92 36.69
CA THR A 276 5.58 -4.05 35.97
C THR A 276 6.36 -3.53 34.78
N ILE A 277 7.65 -3.87 34.70
CA ILE A 277 8.52 -3.52 33.57
C ILE A 277 9.25 -4.78 33.15
N ILE A 278 9.16 -5.12 31.87
CA ILE A 278 9.91 -6.22 31.26
C ILE A 278 10.79 -5.68 30.12
N GLU A 279 11.92 -6.35 29.91
CA GLU A 279 12.76 -6.15 28.73
C GLU A 279 12.52 -7.32 27.78
N VAL A 280 12.20 -7.00 26.53
CA VAL A 280 11.95 -7.97 25.46
C VAL A 280 13.07 -7.85 24.44
N THR A 281 13.59 -9.01 24.01
CA THR A 281 14.61 -9.15 22.96
C THR A 281 14.33 -10.38 22.11
N THR A 282 14.88 -10.40 20.89
CA THR A 282 14.92 -11.57 20.00
C THR A 282 16.36 -11.92 19.62
N PRO A 283 16.66 -13.16 19.20
CA PRO A 283 17.99 -13.50 18.70
C PRO A 283 18.49 -12.57 17.58
N ALA A 284 17.61 -12.18 16.66
CA ALA A 284 17.92 -11.22 15.60
C ALA A 284 18.29 -9.83 16.15
N SER A 285 17.53 -9.32 17.12
CA SER A 285 17.82 -8.02 17.75
C SER A 285 19.13 -8.00 18.55
N LEU A 286 19.50 -9.12 19.17
CA LEU A 286 20.76 -9.26 19.89
C LEU A 286 21.96 -9.33 18.92
N ILE A 287 21.81 -10.03 17.80
CA ILE A 287 22.80 -10.01 16.71
C ILE A 287 22.96 -8.59 16.18
N ALA A 288 21.85 -7.88 15.95
CA ALA A 288 21.88 -6.50 15.48
C ALA A 288 22.55 -5.58 16.53
N ALA A 289 22.27 -5.75 17.82
CA ALA A 289 22.92 -4.99 18.90
C ALA A 289 24.42 -5.23 18.99
N ALA A 290 24.89 -6.44 18.71
CA ALA A 290 26.32 -6.76 18.70
C ALA A 290 27.07 -6.02 17.58
N VAL A 291 26.39 -5.71 16.48
CA VAL A 291 26.98 -5.00 15.32
C VAL A 291 26.78 -3.48 15.42
N TRP A 292 25.58 -3.03 15.79
CA TRP A 292 25.14 -1.63 15.71
C TRP A 292 25.09 -0.92 17.07
N GLY A 293 25.24 -1.65 18.17
CA GLY A 293 25.05 -1.13 19.52
C GLY A 293 23.62 -1.30 20.04
N ARG A 294 23.47 -1.15 21.36
CA ARG A 294 22.16 -1.22 22.04
C ARG A 294 21.35 0.06 21.73
N SER A 295 20.14 -0.14 21.21
CA SER A 295 19.11 0.89 20.99
C SER A 295 17.85 0.47 21.72
N GLU A 296 17.26 1.38 22.49
CA GLU A 296 16.15 1.09 23.39
C GLU A 296 14.89 1.81 22.97
N ARG A 297 13.75 1.11 23.04
CA ARG A 297 12.43 1.70 22.86
C ARG A 297 11.55 1.41 24.07
N PHE A 298 10.91 2.45 24.59
CA PHE A 298 9.97 2.31 25.70
C PHE A 298 8.53 2.20 25.16
N LEU A 299 7.81 1.17 25.60
CA LEU A 299 6.39 0.96 25.30
C LEU A 299 5.57 1.00 26.60
N ASP A 300 4.59 1.90 26.65
CA ASP A 300 3.64 1.98 27.76
C ASP A 300 2.38 1.16 27.46
N GLN A 301 2.24 0.01 28.12
CA GLN A 301 1.07 -0.89 28.06
C GLN A 301 0.30 -0.88 29.39
N ARG A 302 0.00 0.32 29.93
CA ARG A 302 -0.75 0.50 31.19
C ARG A 302 -2.16 -0.10 31.21
N ASN A 303 -2.66 -0.62 30.10
CA ASN A 303 -3.95 -1.28 29.97
C ASN A 303 -3.91 -2.75 30.39
N THR A 304 -2.73 -3.37 30.54
CA THR A 304 -2.57 -4.78 30.94
C THR A 304 -1.41 -4.98 31.91
N ASP A 305 -1.49 -6.06 32.69
CA ASP A 305 -0.42 -6.53 33.57
C ASP A 305 -0.11 -8.02 33.33
N ASP A 306 -0.67 -8.60 32.27
CA ASP A 306 -0.39 -9.98 31.87
C ASP A 306 1.00 -10.05 31.23
N PRO A 307 1.98 -10.78 31.81
CA PRO A 307 3.33 -10.88 31.27
C PRO A 307 3.37 -11.36 29.81
N ALA A 308 2.45 -12.25 29.41
CA ALA A 308 2.41 -12.75 28.03
C ALA A 308 1.94 -11.67 27.04
N GLU A 309 1.01 -10.80 27.43
CA GLU A 309 0.58 -9.68 26.58
C GLU A 309 1.69 -8.62 26.47
N LEU A 310 2.40 -8.35 27.57
CA LEU A 310 3.53 -7.42 27.56
C LEU A 310 4.68 -7.95 26.70
N GLU A 311 5.00 -9.24 26.80
CA GLU A 311 6.05 -9.88 26.00
C GLU A 311 5.69 -9.84 24.51
N GLN A 312 4.45 -10.22 24.17
CA GLN A 312 3.95 -10.17 22.81
C GLN A 312 4.04 -8.75 22.22
N ALA A 313 3.65 -7.72 22.99
CA ALA A 313 3.74 -6.33 22.54
C ALA A 313 5.19 -5.89 22.26
N GLY A 314 6.15 -6.37 23.06
CA GLY A 314 7.58 -6.14 22.81
C GLY A 314 8.09 -6.88 21.58
N LEU A 315 7.66 -8.13 21.38
CA LEU A 315 8.02 -8.94 20.21
C LEU A 315 7.48 -8.33 18.91
N GLU A 316 6.31 -7.71 18.93
CA GLU A 316 5.73 -7.03 17.77
C GLU A 316 6.58 -5.83 17.32
N ILE A 317 7.06 -5.02 18.27
CA ILE A 317 7.98 -3.92 17.95
C ILE A 317 9.29 -4.48 17.38
N LEU A 318 9.85 -5.53 17.98
CA LEU A 318 11.09 -6.13 17.48
C LEU A 318 10.93 -6.85 16.14
N ALA A 319 9.74 -7.35 15.82
CA ALA A 319 9.46 -7.90 14.50
C ALA A 319 9.51 -6.80 13.43
N ALA A 320 9.08 -5.59 13.75
CA ALA A 320 9.11 -4.45 12.85
C ALA A 320 10.47 -3.74 12.79
N GLU A 321 11.15 -3.57 13.93
CA GLU A 321 12.30 -2.66 14.07
C GLU A 321 13.58 -3.34 14.59
N GLY A 322 13.46 -4.59 15.03
CA GLY A 322 14.51 -5.33 15.73
C GLY A 322 15.66 -5.78 14.84
N SER A 323 15.53 -5.68 13.53
CA SER A 323 16.53 -6.13 12.55
C SER A 323 17.05 -4.97 11.73
N ALA A 324 18.30 -5.07 11.27
CA ALA A 324 18.84 -4.11 10.33
C ALA A 324 17.99 -4.10 9.06
N ILE A 325 17.58 -2.90 8.65
CA ILE A 325 16.73 -2.72 7.51
C ILE A 325 17.59 -2.82 6.26
N THR A 326 17.27 -3.76 5.37
CA THR A 326 17.94 -3.94 4.09
C THR A 326 16.96 -3.64 2.97
N ALA A 327 17.36 -2.75 2.07
CA ALA A 327 16.47 -2.17 1.09
C ALA A 327 17.16 -2.09 -0.28
N LEU A 328 16.50 -2.62 -1.31
CA LEU A 328 16.99 -2.63 -2.68
C LEU A 328 16.01 -1.90 -3.58
N GLU A 329 16.50 -0.82 -4.18
CA GLU A 329 15.82 -0.14 -5.28
C GLU A 329 16.35 -0.74 -6.58
N VAL A 330 15.47 -1.37 -7.36
CA VAL A 330 15.85 -1.99 -8.63
C VAL A 330 15.03 -1.41 -9.78
N VAL A 331 15.68 -1.28 -10.94
CA VAL A 331 15.02 -0.93 -12.19
C VAL A 331 15.11 -2.15 -13.10
N PRO A 332 14.04 -2.94 -13.23
CA PRO A 332 13.95 -4.05 -14.17
C PRO A 332 14.37 -3.63 -15.58
N SER A 333 14.98 -4.57 -16.33
CA SER A 333 15.09 -4.44 -17.78
C SER A 333 13.70 -4.62 -18.43
N ALA A 334 13.57 -4.25 -19.70
CA ALA A 334 12.29 -4.39 -20.42
C ALA A 334 11.77 -5.84 -20.42
N ASP A 335 12.66 -6.82 -20.59
CA ASP A 335 12.30 -8.24 -20.57
C ASP A 335 11.80 -8.71 -19.20
N LEU A 336 12.38 -8.19 -18.12
CA LEU A 336 11.92 -8.50 -16.77
C LEU A 336 10.60 -7.79 -16.44
N ALA A 337 10.46 -6.53 -16.84
CA ALA A 337 9.22 -5.76 -16.73
C ALA A 337 8.06 -6.45 -17.45
N ASN A 338 8.34 -7.10 -18.59
CA ASN A 338 7.36 -7.92 -19.31
C ASN A 338 6.85 -9.12 -18.52
N GLY A 339 7.59 -9.58 -17.51
CA GLY A 339 7.17 -10.62 -16.58
C GLY A 339 6.25 -10.14 -15.46
N TYR A 340 6.02 -8.83 -15.27
CA TYR A 340 5.13 -8.37 -14.19
C TYR A 340 3.69 -8.83 -14.42
N GLY A 341 3.05 -9.25 -13.33
CA GLY A 341 1.73 -9.84 -13.32
C GLY A 341 1.73 -11.32 -13.67
N THR A 342 2.68 -11.83 -14.46
CA THR A 342 2.71 -13.23 -14.94
C THR A 342 3.76 -14.09 -14.25
N LYS A 343 5.01 -13.63 -14.22
CA LYS A 343 6.17 -14.32 -13.61
C LYS A 343 6.42 -13.86 -12.18
N TRP A 344 6.14 -12.59 -11.89
CA TRP A 344 6.28 -11.98 -10.58
C TRP A 344 5.21 -10.90 -10.41
N ARG A 345 4.89 -10.56 -9.17
CA ARG A 345 3.89 -9.53 -8.84
C ARG A 345 4.29 -8.81 -7.56
N MET A 346 3.55 -7.75 -7.22
CA MET A 346 3.68 -7.09 -5.92
C MET A 346 3.55 -8.13 -4.79
N GLY A 347 4.47 -8.07 -3.83
CA GLY A 347 4.59 -9.02 -2.74
C GLY A 347 5.24 -10.37 -3.08
N SER A 348 5.65 -10.63 -4.33
CA SER A 348 6.47 -11.82 -4.66
C SER A 348 7.82 -11.77 -3.95
N ILE A 349 8.33 -12.92 -3.49
CA ILE A 349 9.69 -13.05 -2.96
C ILE A 349 10.62 -13.35 -4.13
N VAL A 350 11.64 -12.50 -4.30
CA VAL A 350 12.62 -12.60 -5.38
C VAL A 350 14.04 -12.62 -4.82
N THR A 351 14.98 -13.09 -5.62
CA THR A 351 16.41 -12.97 -5.32
C THR A 351 16.99 -11.81 -6.10
N VAL A 352 17.67 -10.87 -5.42
CA VAL A 352 18.44 -9.80 -6.06
C VAL A 352 19.91 -9.98 -5.73
N VAL A 353 20.76 -9.91 -6.76
CA VAL A 353 22.22 -9.99 -6.64
C VAL A 353 22.79 -8.59 -6.83
N VAL A 354 23.58 -8.13 -5.86
CA VAL A 354 24.31 -6.86 -5.93
C VAL A 354 25.75 -7.08 -5.48
N GLY A 355 26.69 -7.08 -6.43
CA GLY A 355 28.06 -7.50 -6.16
C GLY A 355 28.09 -8.94 -5.68
N ASP A 356 28.78 -9.21 -4.58
CA ASP A 356 28.88 -10.56 -3.99
C ASP A 356 27.73 -10.89 -3.00
N GLN A 357 26.74 -10.01 -2.87
CA GLN A 357 25.61 -10.21 -1.96
C GLN A 357 24.39 -10.72 -2.72
N GLU A 358 23.78 -11.78 -2.17
CA GLU A 358 22.51 -12.32 -2.64
C GLU A 358 21.45 -12.08 -1.56
N ILE A 359 20.35 -11.44 -1.96
CA ILE A 359 19.32 -11.00 -1.04
C ILE A 359 17.98 -11.52 -1.50
N GLN A 360 17.31 -12.26 -0.63
CA GLN A 360 15.95 -12.74 -0.84
C GLN A 360 15.00 -11.90 -0.01
N ALA A 361 14.09 -11.21 -0.67
CA ALA A 361 13.14 -10.33 -0.01
C ALA A 361 11.87 -10.15 -0.86
N PRO A 362 10.75 -9.80 -0.21
CA PRO A 362 9.51 -9.50 -0.92
C PRO A 362 9.62 -8.18 -1.68
N ILE A 363 8.91 -8.09 -2.80
CA ILE A 363 8.67 -6.84 -3.52
C ILE A 363 7.63 -6.03 -2.76
N THR A 364 8.00 -4.86 -2.26
CA THR A 364 7.14 -4.01 -1.43
C THR A 364 6.48 -2.87 -2.19
N GLU A 365 7.07 -2.44 -3.31
CA GLU A 365 6.49 -1.41 -4.17
C GLU A 365 6.77 -1.69 -5.64
N VAL A 366 5.85 -1.30 -6.52
CA VAL A 366 6.01 -1.44 -7.97
C VAL A 366 5.58 -0.14 -8.65
N PRO A 367 6.46 0.87 -8.74
CA PRO A 367 6.15 2.09 -9.47
C PRO A 367 5.99 1.79 -10.97
N ILE A 368 4.89 2.26 -11.54
CA ILE A 368 4.55 2.17 -12.95
C ILE A 368 4.36 3.59 -13.47
N SER A 369 4.98 3.91 -14.60
CA SER A 369 4.84 5.22 -15.25
C SER A 369 4.70 5.07 -16.76
N ILE A 370 3.78 5.82 -17.34
CA ILE A 370 3.60 5.92 -18.78
C ILE A 370 4.16 7.27 -19.22
N THR A 371 5.13 7.23 -20.14
CA THR A 371 5.77 8.42 -20.70
C THR A 371 5.72 8.37 -22.23
N ALA A 372 6.17 9.44 -22.89
CA ALA A 372 6.32 9.47 -24.34
C ALA A 372 7.26 8.37 -24.89
N GLU A 373 8.19 7.85 -24.06
CA GLU A 373 9.12 6.79 -24.44
C GLU A 373 8.53 5.38 -24.24
N GLY A 374 7.35 5.27 -23.61
CA GLY A 374 6.66 4.01 -23.33
C GLY A 374 6.40 3.78 -21.84
N LEU A 375 6.15 2.51 -21.51
CA LEU A 375 5.86 2.02 -20.17
C LEU A 375 7.14 1.74 -19.38
N PHE A 376 7.24 2.33 -18.19
CA PHE A 376 8.30 2.06 -17.23
C PHE A 376 7.75 1.36 -16.00
N ILE A 377 8.44 0.31 -15.57
CA ILE A 377 8.11 -0.45 -14.36
C ILE A 377 9.38 -0.53 -13.51
N GLY A 378 9.28 -0.09 -12.26
CA GLY A 378 10.31 -0.27 -11.23
C GLY A 378 9.87 -1.29 -10.18
N ALA A 379 10.78 -1.66 -9.28
CA ALA A 379 10.43 -2.43 -8.09
C ALA A 379 11.30 -2.02 -6.90
N THR A 380 10.69 -1.97 -5.71
CA THR A 380 11.37 -1.93 -4.43
C THR A 380 11.34 -3.32 -3.82
N VAL A 381 12.50 -3.84 -3.43
CA VAL A 381 12.66 -5.16 -2.81
C VAL A 381 13.18 -4.98 -1.38
N GLY A 382 12.52 -5.62 -0.42
CA GLY A 382 12.78 -5.43 1.01
C GLY A 382 12.04 -4.22 1.57
N ASP A 383 12.54 -3.66 2.66
CA ASP A 383 11.87 -2.55 3.34
C ASP A 383 12.06 -1.24 2.55
N ALA A 384 10.96 -0.54 2.23
CA ALA A 384 10.99 0.68 1.42
C ALA A 384 11.44 1.94 2.19
N THR A 385 11.66 1.85 3.50
CA THR A 385 12.03 3.01 4.33
C THR A 385 13.34 3.66 3.85
N GLY A 386 13.22 4.87 3.30
CA GLY A 386 14.36 5.67 2.81
C GLY A 386 14.42 5.89 1.30
N PHE A 387 13.46 5.38 0.51
CA PHE A 387 13.36 5.63 -0.93
C PHE A 387 12.13 6.47 -1.28
N ASP A 388 12.37 7.62 -1.92
CA ASP A 388 11.31 8.51 -2.43
C ASP A 388 11.22 8.37 -3.95
N TRP A 389 10.34 7.47 -4.39
CA TRP A 389 10.09 7.23 -5.80
C TRP A 389 9.37 8.38 -6.50
N GLU A 390 8.55 9.15 -5.80
CA GLU A 390 7.81 10.28 -6.37
C GLU A 390 8.79 11.40 -6.75
N SER A 391 9.81 11.63 -5.93
CA SER A 391 10.95 12.50 -6.26
C SER A 391 11.81 11.96 -7.40
N LEU A 392 12.08 10.64 -7.45
CA LEU A 392 12.88 10.04 -8.52
C LEU A 392 12.17 10.04 -9.89
N LEU A 393 10.88 9.71 -9.93
CA LEU A 393 10.07 9.73 -11.14
C LEU A 393 9.87 11.16 -11.64
N SER A 394 9.57 12.11 -10.75
CA SER A 394 9.52 13.53 -11.14
C SER A 394 10.87 14.07 -11.60
N SER A 395 12.00 13.55 -11.10
CA SER A 395 13.34 13.91 -11.59
C SER A 395 13.66 13.29 -12.95
N ARG A 396 13.22 12.05 -13.22
CA ARG A 396 13.36 11.41 -14.54
C ARG A 396 12.49 12.10 -15.57
N GLN A 397 11.23 12.39 -15.24
CA GLN A 397 10.31 13.12 -16.11
C GLN A 397 10.87 14.51 -16.47
N ARG A 398 11.32 15.28 -15.48
CA ARG A 398 12.01 16.57 -15.69
C ARG A 398 13.27 16.45 -16.56
N LYS A 399 14.04 15.37 -16.39
CA LYS A 399 15.26 15.11 -17.18
C LYS A 399 14.93 14.71 -18.62
N LEU A 400 13.82 14.01 -18.86
CA LEU A 400 13.35 13.65 -20.19
C LEU A 400 12.75 14.85 -20.92
N GLU A 401 11.90 15.64 -20.26
CA GLU A 401 11.37 16.91 -20.77
C GLU A 401 12.51 17.88 -21.11
N SER A 402 13.52 17.99 -20.24
CA SER A 402 14.73 18.78 -20.50
C SER A 402 15.51 18.30 -21.74
N ARG A 403 15.53 16.99 -22.03
CA ARG A 403 16.26 16.42 -23.17
C ARG A 403 15.49 16.59 -24.47
N MET A 404 14.17 16.40 -24.44
CA MET A 404 13.29 16.64 -25.58
C MET A 404 13.32 18.12 -25.96
N SER A 405 13.18 19.02 -24.98
CA SER A 405 13.28 20.47 -25.17
C SER A 405 14.66 20.90 -25.71
N ALA A 406 15.74 20.22 -25.30
CA ALA A 406 17.08 20.48 -25.85
C ALA A 406 17.26 19.97 -27.30
N LEU A 407 16.59 18.88 -27.67
CA LEU A 407 16.59 18.35 -29.04
C LEU A 407 15.74 19.21 -29.97
N GLU A 408 14.56 19.66 -29.53
CA GLU A 408 13.69 20.57 -30.29
C GLU A 408 14.34 21.93 -30.55
N ARG A 409 15.18 22.41 -29.62
CA ARG A 409 15.99 23.62 -29.82
C ARG A 409 17.14 23.46 -30.82
N ASN A 410 17.63 22.23 -31.02
CA ASN A 410 18.74 21.93 -31.92
C ASN A 410 18.28 21.41 -33.30
N ALA A 411 16.97 21.22 -33.50
CA ALA A 411 16.37 20.77 -34.76
C ALA A 411 15.82 21.92 -35.63
N LYS A 412 16.15 23.18 -35.29
CA LYS A 412 16.01 24.37 -36.14
C LYS A 412 17.38 24.84 -36.59
#